data_AF-A0A3R6PTL8-F1
#
_entry.id   AF-A0A3R6PTL8-F1
#
_cell.length_a   1.000
_cell.length_b   1.000
_cell.length_c   1.000
_cell.angle_alpha   90.00
_cell.angle_beta   90.00
_cell.angle_gamma   90.00
#
_symmetry.space_group_name_H-M   'P 1'
#
loop_
_entity.id
_entity.type
_entity.pdbx_description
1 polymer ?
#
loop_
_entity_poly.entity_id
_entity_poly.type
_entity_poly.pdbx_seq_one_letter_code
_entity_poly.pdbx_strand_id
1 'polypeptide(L)'
;MAPPSRIHQKLVSKLTSIIDQYISDHHGSCEVYPAPFAVNLDADDKDWVEPDISVICDPNKLTDRGCSGAPVIYSFTQDIPVGIYPGLTIKINDLL
;
A
#
# COMPACT_ATOMS: atom_id res chain seq x y z
N MET A 1 -7.04 -8.76 -16.52
CA MET A 1 -5.60 -8.39 -16.51
C MET A 1 -4.79 -9.48 -17.19
N ALA A 2 -3.67 -9.15 -17.85
CA ALA A 2 -2.70 -10.18 -18.26
C ALA A 2 -1.89 -10.66 -17.05
N PRO A 3 -1.44 -11.92 -17.00
CA PRO A 3 -0.58 -12.40 -15.91
C PRO A 3 0.69 -11.55 -15.76
N PRO A 4 1.13 -11.27 -14.52
CA PRO A 4 2.34 -10.51 -14.28
C PRO A 4 3.59 -11.26 -14.73
N SER A 5 4.62 -10.52 -15.14
CA SER A 5 5.90 -11.12 -15.52
C SER A 5 6.65 -11.68 -14.29
N ARG A 6 7.56 -12.62 -14.52
CA ARG A 6 8.47 -13.12 -13.47
C ARG A 6 9.25 -12.01 -12.75
N ILE A 7 9.62 -10.93 -13.47
CA ILE A 7 10.35 -9.80 -12.89
C ILE A 7 9.43 -9.00 -11.96
N HIS A 8 8.19 -8.72 -12.40
CA HIS A 8 7.19 -8.05 -11.58
C HIS A 8 6.96 -8.82 -10.27
N GLN A 9 6.75 -10.14 -10.36
CA GLN A 9 6.56 -11.00 -9.19
C GLN A 9 7.77 -10.98 -8.25
N LYS A 10 9.00 -11.03 -8.78
CA LYS A 10 10.22 -10.94 -7.96
C LYS A 10 10.30 -9.61 -7.20
N LEU A 11 9.92 -8.49 -7.84
CA LEU A 11 9.94 -7.17 -7.22
C LEU A 11 8.88 -7.06 -6.12
N VAL A 12 7.64 -7.49 -6.40
CA VAL A 12 6.54 -7.49 -5.43
C VAL A 12 6.91 -8.31 -4.20
N SER A 13 7.42 -9.54 -4.36
CA SER A 13 7.85 -10.36 -3.23
C SER A 13 8.94 -9.69 -2.40
N LYS A 14 9.96 -9.10 -3.04
CA LYS A 14 11.08 -8.49 -2.32
C LYS A 14 10.65 -7.23 -1.57
N LEU A 15 9.83 -6.38 -2.18
CA LEU A 15 9.32 -5.16 -1.56
C LEU A 15 8.39 -5.50 -0.38
N THR A 16 7.48 -6.47 -0.57
CA THR A 16 6.60 -6.96 0.51
C THR A 16 7.42 -7.37 1.73
N SER A 17 8.43 -8.23 1.55
CA SER A 17 9.28 -8.66 2.67
C SER A 17 10.07 -7.53 3.33
N ILE A 18 10.56 -6.54 2.57
CA ILE A 18 11.30 -5.41 3.13
C ILE A 18 10.37 -4.54 3.99
N ILE A 19 9.17 -4.25 3.51
CA ILE A 19 8.19 -3.40 4.20
C ILE A 19 7.71 -4.12 5.47
N ASP A 20 7.35 -5.39 5.36
CA ASP A 20 6.87 -6.21 6.48
C ASP A 20 7.92 -6.37 7.58
N GLN A 21 9.19 -6.61 7.20
CA GLN A 21 10.31 -6.65 8.14
C GLN A 21 10.51 -5.29 8.82
N TYR A 22 10.47 -4.19 8.08
CA TYR A 22 10.63 -2.85 8.65
C TYR A 22 9.54 -2.55 9.69
N ILE A 23 8.28 -2.85 9.38
CA ILE A 23 7.15 -2.67 10.31
C ILE A 23 7.37 -3.51 11.57
N SER A 24 7.75 -4.78 11.40
CA SER A 24 8.01 -5.71 12.51
C SER A 24 9.15 -5.22 13.41
N ASP A 25 10.28 -4.82 12.83
CA ASP A 25 11.47 -4.34 13.57
C ASP A 25 11.17 -3.06 14.37
N HIS A 26 10.20 -2.25 13.91
CA HIS A 26 9.79 -1.01 14.56
C HIS A 26 8.52 -1.16 15.40
N HIS A 27 8.05 -2.39 15.63
CA HIS A 27 6.84 -2.69 16.42
C HIS A 27 5.58 -1.98 15.90
N GLY A 28 5.49 -1.76 14.58
CA GLY A 28 4.30 -1.22 13.94
C GLY A 28 3.18 -2.26 13.87
N SER A 29 1.93 -1.79 13.83
CA SER A 29 0.73 -2.64 13.79
C SER A 29 0.15 -2.83 12.39
N CYS A 30 0.87 -2.40 11.35
CA CYS A 30 0.36 -2.46 9.97
C CYS A 30 0.56 -3.85 9.37
N GLU A 31 -0.35 -4.26 8.50
CA GLU A 31 -0.31 -5.53 7.78
C GLU A 31 -0.03 -5.28 6.28
N VAL A 32 0.83 -6.11 5.67
CA VAL A 32 1.24 -5.97 4.26
C VAL A 32 0.65 -7.10 3.42
N TYR A 33 -0.11 -6.75 2.39
CA TYR A 33 -0.81 -7.68 1.51
C TYR A 33 -0.36 -7.49 0.04
N PRO A 34 0.34 -8.46 -0.57
CA PRO A 34 0.58 -8.44 -2.01
C PRO A 34 -0.68 -8.84 -2.80
N ALA A 35 -0.75 -8.44 -4.07
CA ALA A 35 -1.80 -8.92 -4.97
C ALA A 35 -1.80 -10.46 -5.09
N PRO A 36 -2.97 -11.11 -5.24
CA PRO A 36 -4.30 -10.51 -5.29
C PRO A 36 -4.81 -10.13 -3.89
N PHE A 37 -5.22 -8.87 -3.73
CA PHE A 37 -5.87 -8.35 -2.53
C PHE A 37 -6.81 -7.22 -2.92
N ALA A 38 -8.10 -7.39 -2.66
CA ALA A 38 -9.11 -6.46 -3.13
C ALA A 38 -9.24 -5.24 -2.21
N VAL A 39 -9.24 -4.04 -2.80
CA VAL A 39 -9.43 -2.78 -2.10
C VAL A 39 -10.62 -2.06 -2.68
N ASN A 40 -11.61 -1.80 -1.83
CA ASN A 40 -12.82 -1.07 -2.16
C ASN A 40 -12.60 0.44 -1.91
N LEU A 41 -12.49 1.21 -2.98
CA LEU A 41 -12.07 2.62 -2.93
C LEU A 41 -13.14 3.53 -2.32
N ASP A 42 -14.41 3.29 -2.65
CA ASP A 42 -15.53 4.14 -2.23
C ASP A 42 -16.27 3.61 -1.00
N ALA A 43 -15.94 2.39 -0.54
CA ALA A 43 -16.66 1.66 0.50
C ALA A 43 -18.16 1.44 0.19
N ASP A 44 -18.58 1.69 -1.05
CA ASP A 44 -19.95 1.54 -1.56
C ASP A 44 -20.08 0.33 -2.51
N ASP A 45 -19.04 -0.53 -2.57
CA ASP A 45 -19.00 -1.82 -3.29
C ASP A 45 -19.06 -1.69 -4.83
N LYS A 46 -18.68 -0.51 -5.37
CA LYS A 46 -18.66 -0.27 -6.82
C LYS A 46 -17.24 -0.26 -7.38
N ASP A 47 -16.32 0.41 -6.68
CA ASP A 47 -14.99 0.68 -7.20
C ASP A 47 -13.93 -0.17 -6.50
N TRP A 48 -13.66 -1.34 -7.10
CA TRP A 48 -12.67 -2.29 -6.60
C TRP A 48 -11.39 -2.27 -7.43
N VAL A 49 -10.26 -2.28 -6.75
CA VAL A 49 -8.93 -2.41 -7.36
C VAL A 49 -8.11 -3.50 -6.66
N GLU A 50 -7.11 -4.01 -7.37
CA GLU A 50 -6.11 -4.94 -6.82
C GLU A 50 -4.73 -4.30 -6.93
N PRO A 51 -4.28 -3.54 -5.92
CA PRO A 51 -2.93 -2.99 -5.89
C PRO A 51 -1.90 -4.11 -5.80
N ASP A 52 -0.75 -3.93 -6.43
CA ASP A 52 0.35 -4.90 -6.36
C ASP A 52 0.81 -5.16 -4.91
N ILE A 53 0.80 -4.14 -4.05
CA ILE A 53 1.07 -4.20 -2.61
C ILE A 53 0.14 -3.21 -1.88
N SER A 54 -0.50 -3.67 -0.81
CA SER A 54 -1.31 -2.86 0.11
C SER A 54 -0.71 -2.91 1.52
N VAL A 55 -0.65 -1.77 2.20
CA VAL A 55 -0.20 -1.67 3.61
C VAL A 55 -1.33 -1.08 4.44
N ILE A 56 -1.89 -1.87 5.35
CA ILE A 56 -3.10 -1.52 6.11
C ILE A 56 -2.72 -1.34 7.58
N CYS A 57 -2.76 -0.11 8.08
CA CYS A 57 -2.44 0.22 9.47
C CYS A 57 -3.67 0.35 10.38
N ASP A 58 -4.87 0.39 9.79
CA ASP A 58 -6.14 0.44 10.51
C ASP A 58 -6.87 -0.90 10.33
N PRO A 59 -6.83 -1.79 11.33
CA PRO A 59 -7.42 -3.13 11.20
C PRO A 59 -8.94 -3.09 11.06
N ASN A 60 -9.61 -1.97 11.40
CA ASN A 60 -11.06 -1.84 11.18
C ASN A 60 -11.42 -1.74 9.69
N LYS A 61 -10.45 -1.48 8.82
CA LYS A 61 -10.64 -1.47 7.37
C LYS A 61 -10.51 -2.86 6.75
N LEU A 62 -9.98 -3.84 7.48
CA LEU A 62 -9.88 -5.21 7.00
C LEU A 62 -11.24 -5.91 7.11
N THR A 63 -11.60 -6.63 6.06
CA THR A 63 -12.85 -7.38 5.90
C THR A 63 -12.54 -8.73 5.29
N ASP A 64 -13.48 -9.67 5.36
CA ASP A 64 -13.35 -10.97 4.68
C ASP A 64 -13.20 -10.86 3.16
N ARG A 65 -13.56 -9.71 2.56
CA ARG A 65 -13.46 -9.43 1.12
C ARG A 65 -12.18 -8.69 0.74
N GLY A 66 -11.33 -8.29 1.70
CA GLY A 66 -10.15 -7.45 1.47
C GLY A 66 -10.15 -6.21 2.36
N CYS A 67 -9.94 -5.01 1.80
CA CYS A 67 -9.91 -3.75 2.55
C CYS A 67 -10.98 -2.76 2.09
N SER A 68 -11.61 -2.06 3.03
CA SER A 68 -12.58 -0.99 2.78
C SER A 68 -11.97 0.40 2.97
N GLY A 69 -12.26 1.28 2.02
CA GLY A 69 -11.78 2.66 1.98
C GLY A 69 -10.52 2.79 1.14
N ALA A 70 -10.49 3.80 0.27
CA ALA A 70 -9.35 4.08 -0.59
C ALA A 70 -8.04 4.22 0.20
N PRO A 71 -6.93 3.67 -0.31
CA PRO A 71 -5.61 4.01 0.20
C PRO A 71 -5.39 5.52 0.02
N VAL A 72 -4.50 6.10 0.81
CA VAL A 72 -4.13 7.50 0.59
C VAL A 72 -3.36 7.56 -0.73
N ILE A 73 -3.99 8.14 -1.76
CA ILE A 73 -3.37 8.36 -3.06
C ILE A 73 -2.68 9.71 -3.03
N TYR A 74 -1.37 9.72 -3.32
CA TYR A 74 -0.61 10.92 -3.55
C TYR A 74 -0.32 11.05 -5.04
N SER A 75 -0.68 12.19 -5.63
CA SER A 75 -0.29 12.49 -7.00
C SER A 75 1.23 12.69 -7.10
N PHE A 76 1.78 12.60 -8.31
CA PHE A 76 3.22 12.77 -8.56
C PHE A 76 3.79 14.10 -8.05
N THR A 77 2.94 15.12 -7.91
CA THR A 77 3.29 16.47 -7.44
C THR A 77 2.77 16.79 -6.04
N GLN A 78 2.08 15.85 -5.40
CA GLN A 78 1.49 16.03 -4.08
C GLN A 78 2.55 15.89 -2.99
N ASP A 79 2.45 16.75 -1.97
CA ASP A 79 3.23 16.62 -0.75
C ASP A 79 2.81 15.35 0.02
N ILE A 80 3.73 14.41 0.15
CA ILE A 80 3.57 13.15 0.87
C ILE A 80 4.17 13.31 2.27
N PRO A 81 3.36 13.35 3.35
CA PRO A 81 3.87 13.39 4.71
C PRO A 81 4.63 12.10 5.03
N VAL A 82 5.86 12.26 5.51
CA VAL A 82 6.70 11.15 5.94
C VAL A 82 6.40 10.86 7.40
N GLY A 83 5.67 9.78 7.67
CA GLY A 83 5.14 9.47 9.01
C GLY A 83 6.20 9.33 10.12
N ILE A 84 7.45 9.08 9.77
CA ILE A 84 8.56 8.94 10.72
C ILE A 84 9.25 10.26 11.08
N TYR A 85 9.01 11.34 10.32
CA TYR A 85 9.62 12.65 10.54
C TYR A 85 8.54 13.73 10.60
N PRO A 86 8.16 14.19 11.80
CA PRO A 86 7.16 15.24 11.95
C PRO A 86 7.51 16.49 11.13
N GLY A 87 6.63 16.88 10.22
CA GLY A 87 6.81 18.05 9.35
C GLY A 87 7.61 17.83 8.07
N LEU A 88 8.15 16.62 7.84
CA LEU A 88 8.77 16.28 6.56
C LEU A 88 7.70 15.87 5.54
N THR A 89 7.71 16.52 4.39
CA THR A 89 6.99 16.06 3.19
C THR A 89 7.99 15.76 2.07
N ILE A 90 7.66 14.78 1.24
CA ILE A 90 8.38 14.46 0.01
C ILE A 90 7.44 14.59 -1.18
N LYS A 91 7.95 14.99 -2.34
CA LYS A 91 7.24 14.86 -3.61
C LYS A 91 8.00 13.93 -4.51
N ILE A 92 7.28 13.08 -5.25
CA ILE A 92 7.93 12.08 -6.10
C ILE A 92 8.68 12.75 -7.26
N ASN A 93 8.18 13.87 -7.78
CA ASN A 93 8.86 14.65 -8.82
C ASN A 93 10.21 15.23 -8.40
N ASP A 94 10.42 15.46 -7.10
CA ASP A 94 11.65 16.02 -6.57
C ASP A 94 12.73 14.94 -6.31
N LEU A 95 12.37 13.66 -6.44
CA LEU A 95 13.24 12.50 -6.22
C LEU A 95 13.81 11.91 -7.54
N LEU A 96 13.50 12.52 -8.69
CA LEU A 96 13.91 12.13 -10.04
C LEU A 96 14.62 13.29 -10.74
#